data_AF-A0A502EB82-F1
#
_entry.id   AF-A0A502EB82-F1
#
_cell.length_a   1.000
_cell.length_b   1.000
_cell.length_c   1.000
_cell.angle_alpha   90.00
_cell.angle_beta   90.00
_cell.angle_gamma   90.00
#
_symmetry.space_group_name_H-M   'P 1'
#
loop_
_entity.id
_entity.type
_entity.pdbx_description
1 polymer ?
#
loop_
_entity_poly.entity_id
_entity_poly.type
_entity_poly.pdbx_seq_one_letter_code
_entity_poly.pdbx_strand_id
1 'polypeptide(L)'
;MEQSANHQLHVAESVDWKDAVIALLEPRSPYRPWRYGTVEAQEGDAVAFVLNTDPPSVLADVARVEAAGDPRTAVFDRALRESNLVELSTLAKVLGLEMWAARAWRFDGDDAIKLELSLDECRYCCAPESRFGHNTMASARTLLRFEGQCDGCGQDIDLTGADARDEVFVHTVDQHLRSAPESEGSGVRDWPAVVCRRCHERMVEEGWVSFVEFKFAMNPVCPECGERRARETFYGMPSDHMNIPPWEYAGGCCATAEEWCCSICYHRW
;
A
#
# COMPACT_ATOMS: atom_id res chain seq x y z
N MET A 1 -29.10 26.55 8.40
CA MET A 1 -27.95 25.84 7.80
C MET A 1 -26.78 26.81 7.93
N GLU A 2 -26.13 26.78 9.11
CA GLU A 2 -25.02 27.69 9.41
C GLU A 2 -23.80 27.24 8.62
N GLN A 3 -23.17 28.19 7.92
CA GLN A 3 -21.98 27.98 7.10
C GLN A 3 -20.82 27.48 7.97
N SER A 4 -20.24 26.33 7.62
CA SER A 4 -18.96 25.83 8.14
C SER A 4 -17.78 26.69 7.65
N ALA A 5 -17.81 27.99 7.95
CA ALA A 5 -16.92 29.01 7.36
C ALA A 5 -15.43 28.86 7.73
N ASN A 6 -15.06 27.90 8.58
CA ASN A 6 -13.68 27.68 9.04
C ASN A 6 -13.11 26.30 8.68
N HIS A 7 -13.78 25.46 7.88
CA HIS A 7 -13.20 24.16 7.51
C HIS A 7 -12.12 24.35 6.45
N GLN A 8 -10.86 24.08 6.81
CA GLN A 8 -9.71 24.20 5.90
C GLN A 8 -9.06 22.84 5.69
N LEU A 9 -8.70 22.56 4.44
CA LEU A 9 -7.92 21.39 4.06
C LEU A 9 -6.70 21.83 3.28
N HIS A 10 -5.52 21.51 3.81
CA HIS A 10 -4.22 21.80 3.26
C HIS A 10 -3.71 20.65 2.40
N VAL A 11 -2.87 20.95 1.41
CA VAL A 11 -2.25 19.94 0.55
C VAL A 11 -0.75 19.87 0.82
N ALA A 12 -0.25 18.70 1.19
CA ALA A 12 1.17 18.40 1.27
C ALA A 12 1.57 17.51 0.09
N GLU A 13 2.45 18.00 -0.78
CA GLU A 13 2.85 17.30 -2.01
C GLU A 13 4.26 16.75 -1.86
N SER A 14 4.45 15.46 -2.13
CA SER A 14 5.79 14.85 -2.07
C SER A 14 6.67 15.26 -3.26
N VAL A 15 7.99 15.33 -3.04
CA VAL A 15 8.99 15.42 -4.11
C VAL A 15 9.26 14.07 -4.76
N ASP A 16 9.30 13.02 -3.92
CA ASP A 16 9.53 11.63 -4.31
C ASP A 16 8.49 10.76 -3.60
N TRP A 17 7.80 9.90 -4.35
CA TRP A 17 6.73 9.08 -3.80
C TRP A 17 7.24 8.04 -2.80
N LYS A 18 8.44 7.48 -3.00
CA LYS A 18 8.95 6.38 -2.18
C LYS A 18 9.39 6.90 -0.82
N ASP A 19 10.14 8.01 -0.82
CA ASP A 19 10.53 8.69 0.41
C ASP A 19 9.29 9.14 1.21
N ALA A 20 8.23 9.58 0.51
CA ALA A 20 6.95 9.95 1.11
C ALA A 20 6.22 8.78 1.75
N VAL A 21 6.09 7.66 1.04
CA VAL A 21 5.48 6.46 1.63
C VAL A 21 6.29 5.97 2.84
N ILE A 22 7.63 5.99 2.78
CA ILE A 22 8.46 5.62 3.94
C ILE A 22 8.22 6.58 5.12
N ALA A 23 8.18 7.89 4.89
CA ALA A 23 7.91 8.88 5.93
C ALA A 23 6.49 8.75 6.54
N LEU A 24 5.51 8.28 5.75
CA LEU A 24 4.16 7.97 6.22
C LEU A 24 4.13 6.70 7.08
N LEU A 25 4.83 5.64 6.67
CA LEU A 25 4.85 4.35 7.37
C LEU A 25 5.69 4.37 8.65
N GLU A 26 6.80 5.11 8.64
CA GLU A 26 7.71 5.27 9.77
C GLU A 26 7.96 6.76 10.04
N PRO A 27 7.15 7.41 10.90
CA PRO A 27 7.28 8.83 11.22
C PRO A 27 8.65 9.25 11.79
N ARG A 28 9.43 8.30 12.33
CA ARG A 28 10.79 8.55 12.83
C ARG A 28 11.85 8.53 11.73
N SER A 29 11.49 8.15 10.50
CA SER A 29 12.37 8.19 9.34
C SER A 29 12.94 9.61 9.15
N PRO A 30 14.20 9.76 8.69
CA PRO A 30 14.78 11.07 8.42
C PRO A 30 14.20 11.75 7.17
N TYR A 31 13.43 11.03 6.33
CA TYR A 31 12.89 11.60 5.10
C TYR A 31 11.90 12.74 5.39
N ARG A 32 12.07 13.86 4.68
CA ARG A 32 11.17 15.03 4.72
C ARG A 32 10.78 15.42 3.30
N PRO A 33 9.96 14.59 2.63
CA PRO A 33 9.71 14.70 1.20
C PRO A 33 8.63 15.72 0.86
N TRP A 34 8.02 16.38 1.86
CA TRP A 34 6.84 17.22 1.68
C TRP A 34 7.18 18.65 1.29
N ARG A 35 6.61 19.09 0.17
CA ARG A 35 6.40 20.48 -0.18
C ARG A 35 5.04 20.91 0.33
N TYR A 36 4.97 22.16 0.77
CA TYR A 36 3.76 22.78 1.28
C TYR A 36 3.73 24.25 0.85
N GLY A 37 2.53 24.83 0.79
CA GLY A 37 2.32 26.24 0.48
C GLY A 37 2.83 27.17 1.59
N THR A 38 2.71 28.47 1.38
CA THR A 38 3.07 29.49 2.38
C THR A 38 1.91 29.91 3.27
N VAL A 39 0.79 29.20 3.21
CA VAL A 39 -0.42 29.51 3.99
C VAL A 39 -0.23 29.03 5.42
N GLU A 40 -0.66 29.82 6.41
CA GLU A 40 -0.61 29.39 7.81
C GLU A 40 -1.70 28.35 8.07
N ALA A 41 -1.31 27.19 8.59
CA ALA A 41 -2.23 26.16 9.05
C ALA A 41 -2.49 26.30 10.55
N GLN A 42 -3.69 25.96 10.97
CA GLN A 42 -4.13 25.99 12.37
C GLN A 42 -4.23 24.57 12.92
N GLU A 43 -4.12 24.46 14.25
CA GLU A 43 -4.37 23.20 14.95
C GLU A 43 -5.77 22.67 14.60
N GLY A 44 -5.84 21.40 14.20
CA GLY A 44 -7.07 20.73 13.81
C GLY A 44 -7.41 20.81 12.32
N ASP A 45 -6.73 21.66 11.54
CA ASP A 45 -6.91 21.72 10.09
C ASP A 45 -6.59 20.36 9.44
N ALA A 46 -7.33 20.03 8.39
CA ALA A 46 -7.13 18.81 7.61
C ALA A 46 -5.91 18.93 6.68
N VAL A 47 -5.22 17.82 6.43
CA VAL A 47 -4.10 17.72 5.48
C VAL A 47 -4.29 16.51 4.58
N ALA A 48 -4.38 16.75 3.27
CA ALA A 48 -4.33 15.71 2.25
C ALA A 48 -2.90 15.56 1.72
N PHE A 49 -2.40 14.32 1.69
CA PHE A 49 -1.07 14.01 1.18
C PHE A 49 -1.13 13.56 -0.27
N VAL A 50 -0.45 14.30 -1.14
CA VAL A 50 -0.32 14.01 -2.57
C VAL A 50 1.04 13.38 -2.84
N LEU A 51 1.05 12.20 -3.44
CA LEU A 51 2.25 11.49 -3.84
C LEU A 51 2.59 11.81 -5.31
N ASN A 52 3.87 12.09 -5.56
CA ASN A 52 4.44 12.31 -6.89
C ASN A 52 4.69 10.96 -7.58
N THR A 53 3.60 10.20 -7.72
CA THR A 53 3.53 8.96 -8.50
C THR A 53 3.20 9.28 -9.96
N ASP A 54 3.25 8.27 -10.81
CA ASP A 54 2.80 8.30 -12.19
C ASP A 54 1.67 7.27 -12.34
N PRO A 55 0.41 7.69 -12.51
CA PRO A 55 -0.06 9.08 -12.43
C PRO A 55 0.02 9.66 -11.00
N PRO A 56 -0.01 10.99 -10.80
CA PRO A 56 -0.05 11.61 -9.48
C PRO A 56 -1.24 11.12 -8.67
N SER A 57 -1.03 10.85 -7.39
CA SER A 57 -2.05 10.24 -6.53
C SER A 57 -2.19 10.96 -5.21
N VAL A 58 -3.33 10.78 -4.55
CA VAL A 58 -3.61 11.30 -3.21
C VAL A 58 -3.94 10.14 -2.28
N LEU A 59 -3.44 10.21 -1.06
CA LEU A 59 -3.78 9.28 0.00
C LEU A 59 -5.28 9.37 0.31
N ALA A 60 -5.96 8.22 0.29
CA ALA A 60 -7.37 8.09 0.67
C ALA A 60 -7.53 8.10 2.21
N ASP A 61 -6.90 9.07 2.85
CA ASP A 61 -6.99 9.38 4.27
C ASP A 61 -6.53 10.83 4.47
N VAL A 62 -6.94 11.44 5.57
CA VAL A 62 -6.65 12.84 5.89
C VAL A 62 -6.00 12.90 7.27
N ALA A 63 -4.91 13.64 7.37
CA ALA A 63 -4.27 13.91 8.65
C ALA A 63 -4.74 15.24 9.25
N ARG A 64 -4.45 15.46 10.53
CA ARG A 64 -4.76 16.70 11.24
C ARG A 64 -3.48 17.37 11.72
N VAL A 65 -3.44 18.70 11.57
CA VAL A 65 -2.34 19.53 12.06
C VAL A 65 -2.37 19.53 13.60
N GLU A 66 -1.26 19.15 14.22
CA GLU A 66 -1.09 19.25 15.68
C GLU A 66 -0.80 20.69 16.12
N ALA A 67 -0.74 20.95 17.44
CA ALA A 67 -0.52 22.27 18.04
C ALA A 67 0.74 23.01 17.54
N ALA A 68 1.71 22.30 16.93
CA ALA A 68 2.91 22.89 16.33
C ALA A 68 2.64 23.61 14.98
N GLY A 69 1.46 23.45 14.38
CA GLY A 69 1.02 24.20 13.20
C GLY A 69 1.73 23.84 11.89
N ASP A 70 2.50 22.75 11.82
CA ASP A 70 3.20 22.31 10.60
C ASP A 70 2.43 21.19 9.88
N PRO A 71 1.85 21.44 8.69
CA PRO A 71 1.14 20.42 7.92
C PRO A 71 2.00 19.22 7.52
N ARG A 72 3.32 19.38 7.46
CA ARG A 72 4.25 18.30 7.08
C ARG A 72 4.42 17.25 8.18
N THR A 73 4.02 17.59 9.41
CA THR A 73 4.04 16.70 10.57
C THR A 73 2.63 16.37 11.04
N ALA A 74 1.61 16.58 10.19
CA ALA A 74 0.24 16.25 10.51
C ALA A 74 0.09 14.75 10.81
N VAL A 75 -0.76 14.45 11.78
CA VAL A 75 -0.94 13.09 12.31
C VAL A 75 -2.27 12.53 11.84
N PHE A 76 -2.29 11.24 11.53
CA PHE A 76 -3.52 10.54 11.22
C PHE A 76 -4.19 10.09 12.52
N ASP A 77 -5.51 10.21 12.59
CA ASP A 77 -6.31 9.75 13.74
C ASP A 77 -6.19 8.22 13.95
N ARG A 78 -5.78 7.49 12.90
CA ARG A 78 -5.58 6.04 12.89
C ARG A 78 -4.25 5.72 12.22
N ALA A 79 -3.66 4.59 12.58
CA ALA A 79 -2.53 4.06 11.83
C ALA A 79 -2.93 3.90 10.34
N LEU A 80 -2.03 4.23 9.42
CA LEU A 80 -2.19 4.11 7.97
C LEU A 80 -2.29 2.67 7.45
N ARG A 81 -2.65 1.73 8.33
CA ARG A 81 -2.91 0.36 7.96
C ARG A 81 -4.02 0.37 6.92
N GLU A 82 -3.71 -0.21 5.77
CA GLU A 82 -4.65 -0.42 4.67
C GLU A 82 -5.05 0.83 3.86
N SER A 83 -4.36 1.95 4.01
CA SER A 83 -4.67 3.17 3.25
C SER A 83 -4.55 2.97 1.74
N ASN A 84 -5.50 3.57 1.00
CA ASN A 84 -5.52 3.54 -0.47
C ASN A 84 -4.84 4.76 -1.07
N LEU A 85 -4.57 4.69 -2.37
CA LEU A 85 -4.25 5.84 -3.20
C LEU A 85 -5.30 6.02 -4.29
N VAL A 86 -5.71 7.26 -4.55
CA VAL A 86 -6.62 7.62 -5.63
C VAL A 86 -5.87 8.47 -6.64
N GLU A 87 -6.12 8.26 -7.92
CA GLU A 87 -5.52 9.11 -8.95
C GLU A 87 -6.07 10.54 -8.81
N LEU A 88 -5.17 11.51 -8.65
CA LEU A 88 -5.52 12.91 -8.37
C LEU A 88 -6.39 13.51 -9.47
N SER A 89 -6.03 13.27 -10.74
CA SER A 89 -6.74 13.86 -11.89
C SER A 89 -8.19 13.37 -11.99
N THR A 90 -8.39 12.07 -11.76
CA THR A 90 -9.71 11.42 -11.78
C THR A 90 -10.57 11.93 -10.64
N LEU A 91 -10.02 12.01 -9.42
CA LEU A 91 -10.76 12.51 -8.26
C LEU A 91 -11.12 14.00 -8.40
N ALA A 92 -10.21 14.87 -8.89
CA ALA A 92 -10.55 16.26 -9.20
C ALA A 92 -11.76 16.37 -10.12
N LYS A 93 -11.76 15.56 -11.19
CA LYS A 93 -12.80 15.59 -12.21
C LYS A 93 -14.14 15.10 -11.67
N VAL A 94 -14.13 14.03 -10.87
CA VAL A 94 -15.34 13.48 -10.22
C VAL A 94 -15.94 14.49 -9.26
N LEU A 95 -15.11 15.22 -8.51
CA LEU A 95 -15.57 16.23 -7.55
C LEU A 95 -15.89 17.59 -8.19
N GLY A 96 -15.65 17.78 -9.48
CA GLY A 96 -15.82 19.06 -10.16
C GLY A 96 -14.83 20.14 -9.69
N LEU A 97 -13.67 19.73 -9.15
CA LEU A 97 -12.62 20.61 -8.62
C LEU A 97 -11.57 20.92 -9.71
N GLU A 98 -11.99 21.24 -10.93
CA GLU A 98 -11.17 21.23 -12.17
C GLU A 98 -9.90 22.13 -12.19
N MET A 99 -9.52 22.75 -11.07
CA MET A 99 -8.27 23.48 -10.87
C MET A 99 -7.21 22.72 -10.02
N TRP A 100 -7.45 21.47 -9.63
CA TRP A 100 -6.63 20.73 -8.64
C TRP A 100 -5.17 20.49 -9.06
N ALA A 101 -4.93 20.15 -10.32
CA ALA A 101 -3.75 19.35 -10.69
C ALA A 101 -2.39 20.08 -10.66
N ALA A 102 -2.30 21.36 -10.29
CA ALA A 102 -1.00 22.06 -10.27
C ALA A 102 -0.86 23.30 -9.36
N ARG A 103 -1.92 23.78 -8.67
CA ARG A 103 -1.88 25.15 -8.11
C ARG A 103 -2.51 25.38 -6.73
N ALA A 104 -3.39 24.52 -6.27
CA ALA A 104 -4.11 24.75 -5.00
C ALA A 104 -3.37 24.08 -3.83
N TRP A 105 -2.84 24.89 -2.91
CA TRP A 105 -2.24 24.41 -1.65
C TRP A 105 -3.24 24.28 -0.50
N ARG A 106 -4.48 24.79 -0.69
CA ARG A 106 -5.54 24.80 0.33
C ARG A 106 -6.94 24.81 -0.30
N PHE A 107 -7.89 24.16 0.36
CA PHE A 107 -9.32 24.18 0.13
C PHE A 107 -10.03 24.76 1.35
N ASP A 108 -11.14 25.46 1.11
CA ASP A 108 -11.93 26.13 2.13
C ASP A 108 -13.40 25.70 2.04
N GLY A 109 -14.09 25.61 3.18
CA GLY A 109 -15.53 25.39 3.28
C GLY A 109 -15.99 24.10 2.61
N ASP A 110 -17.00 24.21 1.74
CA ASP A 110 -17.68 23.06 1.13
C ASP A 110 -16.74 22.17 0.31
N ASP A 111 -15.73 22.75 -0.36
CA ASP A 111 -14.80 21.96 -1.18
C ASP A 111 -13.82 21.17 -0.33
N ALA A 112 -13.41 21.71 0.83
CA ALA A 112 -12.62 20.97 1.81
C ALA A 112 -13.41 19.79 2.40
N ILE A 113 -14.68 20.01 2.74
CA ILE A 113 -15.58 18.97 3.27
C ILE A 113 -15.82 17.87 2.24
N LYS A 114 -16.13 18.24 0.98
CA LYS A 114 -16.32 17.26 -0.10
C LYS A 114 -15.10 16.37 -0.29
N LEU A 115 -13.91 16.97 -0.31
CA LEU A 115 -12.68 16.24 -0.51
C LEU A 115 -12.39 15.28 0.65
N GLU A 116 -12.51 15.72 1.90
CA GLU A 116 -12.31 14.87 3.09
C GLU A 116 -13.25 13.66 3.09
N LEU A 117 -14.56 13.88 2.83
CA LEU A 117 -15.54 12.80 2.76
C LEU A 117 -15.25 11.81 1.62
N SER A 118 -14.87 12.31 0.44
CA SER A 118 -14.56 11.43 -0.70
C SER A 118 -13.29 10.62 -0.51
N LEU A 119 -12.28 11.16 0.19
CA LEU A 119 -11.08 10.41 0.55
C LEU A 119 -11.40 9.30 1.57
N ASP A 120 -12.24 9.58 2.58
CA ASP A 120 -12.70 8.56 3.54
C ASP A 120 -13.49 7.43 2.85
N GLU A 121 -14.37 7.76 1.89
CA GLU A 121 -15.08 6.74 1.09
C GLU A 121 -14.12 5.88 0.26
N CYS A 122 -13.06 6.47 -0.30
CA CYS A 122 -12.07 5.75 -1.10
C CYS A 122 -11.15 4.84 -0.28
N ARG A 123 -11.09 5.03 1.05
CA ARG A 123 -10.24 4.25 1.96
C ARG A 123 -10.57 2.75 1.91
N TYR A 124 -11.86 2.41 1.97
CA TYR A 124 -12.33 1.02 2.07
C TYR A 124 -12.43 0.30 0.72
N CYS A 125 -12.21 1.00 -0.40
CA CYS A 125 -12.27 0.44 -1.75
C CYS A 125 -10.95 -0.19 -2.23
N CYS A 126 -10.08 -0.63 -1.31
CA CYS A 126 -8.79 -1.25 -1.66
C CYS A 126 -8.96 -2.65 -2.24
N ALA A 127 -9.38 -2.72 -3.50
CA ALA A 127 -9.37 -3.97 -4.24
C ALA A 127 -7.90 -4.43 -4.44
N PRO A 128 -7.54 -5.71 -4.21
CA PRO A 128 -6.19 -6.23 -4.43
C PRO A 128 -5.62 -5.88 -5.81
N GLU A 129 -6.51 -5.80 -6.81
CA GLU A 129 -6.24 -5.44 -8.19
C GLU A 129 -5.56 -4.07 -8.33
N SER A 130 -5.78 -3.16 -7.39
CA SER A 130 -5.20 -1.81 -7.41
C SER A 130 -3.68 -1.78 -7.21
N ARG A 131 -3.09 -2.87 -6.68
CA ARG A 131 -1.64 -3.05 -6.50
C ARG A 131 -0.91 -3.55 -7.74
N PHE A 132 -1.64 -3.99 -8.75
CA PHE A 132 -1.07 -4.50 -9.99
C PHE A 132 -0.75 -3.34 -10.96
N GLY A 133 0.24 -3.58 -11.81
CA GLY A 133 0.79 -2.63 -12.77
C GLY A 133 2.22 -2.22 -12.44
N HIS A 134 2.95 -1.79 -13.47
CA HIS A 134 4.37 -1.40 -13.37
C HIS A 134 4.60 0.10 -13.13
N ASN A 135 3.55 0.82 -12.70
CA ASN A 135 3.64 2.24 -12.44
C ASN A 135 3.96 2.53 -10.96
N THR A 136 4.38 3.75 -10.66
CA THR A 136 4.80 4.10 -9.29
C THR A 136 3.61 4.23 -8.34
N MET A 137 2.39 4.44 -8.83
CA MET A 137 1.18 4.42 -8.01
C MET A 137 0.86 3.01 -7.49
N ALA A 138 0.95 1.98 -8.36
CA ALA A 138 0.81 0.58 -7.99
C ALA A 138 1.92 0.14 -7.02
N SER A 139 3.14 0.63 -7.25
CA SER A 139 4.27 0.41 -6.34
C SER A 139 4.02 1.03 -4.97
N ALA A 140 3.52 2.28 -4.93
CA ALA A 140 3.19 2.98 -3.69
C ALA A 140 2.05 2.29 -2.92
N ARG A 141 1.01 1.82 -3.61
CA ARG A 141 -0.07 1.02 -2.99
C ARG A 141 0.44 -0.29 -2.41
N THR A 142 1.36 -0.95 -3.10
CA THR A 142 1.99 -2.18 -2.60
C THR A 142 2.83 -1.88 -1.36
N LEU A 143 3.61 -0.81 -1.36
CA LEU A 143 4.40 -0.41 -0.20
C LEU A 143 3.55 0.09 0.98
N LEU A 144 2.43 0.78 0.76
CA LEU A 144 1.52 1.21 1.84
C LEU A 144 0.86 0.04 2.59
N ARG A 145 0.87 -1.16 1.99
CA ARG A 145 0.41 -2.41 2.61
C ARG A 145 1.52 -3.17 3.35
N PHE A 146 2.75 -2.67 3.30
CA PHE A 146 3.88 -3.24 4.01
C PHE A 146 3.66 -3.17 5.52
N GLU A 147 3.70 -4.33 6.18
CA GLU A 147 3.50 -4.43 7.63
C GLU A 147 4.80 -4.38 8.45
N GLY A 148 5.91 -3.96 7.82
CA GLY A 148 7.22 -3.95 8.47
C GLY A 148 8.08 -5.17 8.13
N GLN A 149 7.53 -6.19 7.46
CA GLN A 149 8.22 -7.46 7.19
C GLN A 149 8.37 -7.76 5.69
N CYS A 150 9.52 -8.29 5.32
CA CYS A 150 9.78 -8.76 3.97
C CYS A 150 8.85 -9.93 3.62
N ASP A 151 8.05 -9.81 2.56
CA ASP A 151 7.15 -10.87 2.09
C ASP A 151 7.93 -12.16 1.73
N GLY A 152 9.19 -12.01 1.33
CA GLY A 152 10.07 -13.12 1.00
C GLY A 152 10.45 -13.95 2.23
N CYS A 153 11.24 -13.36 3.14
CA CYS A 153 11.89 -14.06 4.25
C CYS A 153 11.23 -13.84 5.62
N GLY A 154 10.19 -13.01 5.73
CA GLY A 154 9.50 -12.67 6.98
C GLY A 154 10.33 -11.85 7.97
N GLN A 155 11.52 -11.39 7.58
CA GLN A 155 12.36 -10.55 8.45
C GLN A 155 11.88 -9.10 8.41
N ASP A 156 11.97 -8.41 9.55
CA ASP A 156 11.68 -6.99 9.65
C ASP A 156 12.61 -6.17 8.73
N ILE A 157 12.08 -5.17 8.03
CA ILE A 157 12.85 -4.18 7.27
C ILE A 157 12.84 -2.87 8.05
N ASP A 158 14.02 -2.39 8.44
CA ASP A 158 14.16 -1.14 9.16
C ASP A 158 13.97 0.06 8.22
N LEU A 159 12.93 0.86 8.48
CA LEU A 159 12.61 2.08 7.74
C LEU A 159 13.11 3.37 8.43
N THR A 160 13.81 3.25 9.56
CA THR A 160 14.29 4.40 10.36
C THR A 160 15.60 4.98 9.85
N GLY A 161 16.36 4.24 9.03
CA GLY A 161 17.65 4.65 8.48
C GLY A 161 17.55 5.65 7.32
N ALA A 162 18.65 6.36 7.05
CA ALA A 162 18.76 7.25 5.87
C ALA A 162 18.85 6.48 4.54
N ASP A 163 19.22 5.20 4.62
CA ASP A 163 19.32 4.21 3.56
C ASP A 163 18.06 3.32 3.45
N ALA A 164 17.01 3.59 4.23
CA ALA A 164 15.77 2.81 4.23
C ALA A 164 15.19 2.59 2.82
N ARG A 165 15.24 3.61 1.95
CA ARG A 165 14.80 3.49 0.55
C ARG A 165 15.54 2.44 -0.26
N ASP A 166 16.78 2.12 0.11
CA ASP A 166 17.62 1.15 -0.57
C ASP A 166 17.56 -0.24 0.09
N GLU A 167 16.91 -0.36 1.26
CA GLU A 167 16.67 -1.63 1.96
C GLU A 167 15.34 -2.28 1.54
N VAL A 168 14.40 -1.50 1.01
CA VAL A 168 13.05 -1.93 0.62
C VAL A 168 12.85 -1.90 -0.89
N PHE A 169 12.37 -3.00 -1.47
CA PHE A 169 12.11 -3.14 -2.90
C PHE A 169 10.67 -3.59 -3.14
N VAL A 170 10.06 -3.04 -4.18
CA VAL A 170 8.69 -3.40 -4.56
C VAL A 170 8.72 -4.22 -5.83
N HIS A 171 8.23 -5.45 -5.75
CA HIS A 171 7.99 -6.30 -6.90
C HIS A 171 6.64 -5.94 -7.51
N THR A 172 6.65 -5.53 -8.78
CA THR A 172 5.44 -5.16 -9.52
C THR A 172 5.11 -6.20 -10.56
N VAL A 173 3.81 -6.42 -10.76
CA VAL A 173 3.28 -7.42 -11.70
C VAL A 173 2.09 -6.85 -12.45
N ASP A 174 1.95 -7.18 -13.72
CA ASP A 174 0.80 -6.74 -14.52
C ASP A 174 -0.51 -7.29 -13.98
N GLN A 175 -1.55 -6.47 -14.07
CA GLN A 175 -2.90 -6.94 -13.77
C GLN A 175 -3.31 -7.97 -14.81
N HIS A 176 -3.70 -9.15 -14.35
CA HIS A 176 -4.27 -10.14 -15.24
C HIS A 176 -5.69 -9.72 -15.63
N LEU A 177 -5.81 -8.99 -16.74
CA LEU A 177 -7.08 -8.78 -17.42
C LEU A 177 -7.74 -10.13 -17.69
N ARG A 178 -9.08 -10.21 -17.57
CA ARG A 178 -9.86 -11.42 -17.85
C ARG A 178 -9.31 -12.16 -19.07
N SER A 179 -8.67 -13.29 -18.84
CA SER A 179 -8.26 -14.20 -19.90
C SER A 179 -9.52 -14.64 -20.66
N ALA A 180 -9.42 -14.79 -21.99
CA ALA A 180 -10.42 -15.52 -22.74
C ALA A 180 -10.67 -16.89 -22.07
N PRO A 181 -11.90 -17.44 -22.09
CA PRO A 181 -12.31 -18.60 -21.28
C PRO A 181 -11.52 -19.92 -21.50
N GLU A 182 -10.45 -19.91 -22.30
CA GLU A 182 -9.75 -21.12 -22.75
C GLU A 182 -8.24 -21.14 -22.45
N SER A 183 -7.73 -20.25 -21.58
CA SER A 183 -6.32 -20.29 -21.15
C SER A 183 -6.17 -20.62 -19.67
N GLU A 184 -6.56 -21.83 -19.31
CA GLU A 184 -6.19 -22.48 -18.04
C GLU A 184 -4.70 -22.86 -18.07
N GLY A 185 -3.82 -21.88 -17.93
CA GLY A 185 -2.44 -22.13 -17.53
C GLY A 185 -2.41 -22.41 -16.02
N SER A 186 -2.06 -23.63 -15.62
CA SER A 186 -2.03 -24.08 -14.20
C SER A 186 -0.86 -23.49 -13.37
N GLY A 187 -0.27 -22.37 -13.79
CA GLY A 187 0.75 -21.67 -13.03
C GLY A 187 0.10 -20.78 -11.98
N VAL A 188 0.61 -20.78 -10.74
CA VAL A 188 0.18 -19.78 -9.76
C VAL A 188 0.59 -18.41 -10.31
N ARG A 189 -0.38 -17.52 -10.47
CA ARG A 189 -0.17 -16.17 -10.98
C ARG A 189 0.76 -15.40 -10.04
N ASP A 190 1.63 -14.58 -10.61
CA ASP A 190 2.55 -13.77 -9.82
C ASP A 190 1.80 -12.70 -9.01
N TRP A 191 2.46 -12.12 -8.01
CA TRP A 191 1.79 -11.26 -7.03
C TRP A 191 2.64 -10.05 -6.62
N PRO A 192 2.06 -8.86 -6.41
CA PRO A 192 2.81 -7.71 -5.91
C PRO A 192 3.34 -7.97 -4.51
N ALA A 193 4.60 -7.64 -4.25
CA ALA A 193 5.26 -7.92 -2.97
C ALA A 193 6.27 -6.83 -2.60
N VAL A 194 6.57 -6.73 -1.31
CA VAL A 194 7.62 -5.91 -0.73
C VAL A 194 8.71 -6.81 -0.17
N VAL A 195 9.93 -6.66 -0.67
CA VAL A 195 11.06 -7.51 -0.30
C VAL A 195 12.24 -6.68 0.21
N CYS A 196 13.02 -7.25 1.13
CA CYS A 196 14.26 -6.66 1.57
C CYS A 196 15.35 -6.78 0.49
N ARG A 197 16.40 -5.96 0.60
CA ARG A 197 17.57 -5.99 -0.31
C ARG A 197 18.09 -7.39 -0.57
N ARG A 198 18.29 -8.19 0.48
CA ARG A 198 18.82 -9.56 0.36
C ARG A 198 17.91 -10.47 -0.47
N CYS A 199 16.59 -10.39 -0.29
CA CYS A 199 15.65 -11.17 -1.09
C CYS A 199 15.63 -10.69 -2.55
N HIS A 200 15.67 -9.38 -2.76
CA HIS A 200 15.76 -8.79 -4.10
C HIS A 200 17.04 -9.23 -4.84
N GLU A 201 18.20 -9.10 -4.22
CA GLU A 201 19.49 -9.54 -4.78
C GLU A 201 19.47 -11.02 -5.12
N ARG A 202 18.96 -11.86 -4.20
CA ARG A 202 18.83 -13.30 -4.43
C ARG A 202 17.89 -13.62 -5.60
N MET A 203 16.78 -12.90 -5.73
CA MET A 203 15.88 -13.06 -6.88
C MET A 203 16.63 -12.76 -8.19
N VAL A 204 17.40 -11.68 -8.24
CA VAL A 204 18.19 -11.29 -9.41
C VAL A 204 19.29 -12.30 -9.74
N GLU A 205 20.07 -12.71 -8.73
CA GLU A 205 21.20 -13.62 -8.89
C GLU A 205 20.79 -15.03 -9.34
N GLU A 206 19.69 -15.55 -8.78
CA GLU A 206 19.15 -16.87 -9.12
C GLU A 206 18.20 -16.83 -10.35
N GLY A 207 17.92 -15.65 -10.90
CA GLY A 207 17.11 -15.49 -12.12
C GLY A 207 15.60 -15.65 -11.91
N TRP A 208 15.10 -15.39 -10.70
CA TRP A 208 13.67 -15.41 -10.39
C TRP A 208 12.96 -14.18 -10.97
N VAL A 209 12.04 -14.42 -11.90
CA VAL A 209 11.18 -13.36 -12.48
C VAL A 209 9.84 -13.27 -11.73
N SER A 210 9.36 -14.39 -11.16
CA SER A 210 8.14 -14.42 -10.35
C SER A 210 8.47 -14.43 -8.87
N PHE A 211 7.89 -13.50 -8.13
CA PHE A 211 7.96 -13.49 -6.68
C PHE A 211 7.27 -14.71 -6.07
N VAL A 212 6.13 -15.11 -6.62
CA VAL A 212 5.39 -16.29 -6.13
C VAL A 212 6.22 -17.57 -6.25
N GLU A 213 6.86 -17.81 -7.38
CA GLU A 213 7.74 -18.96 -7.55
C GLU A 213 8.97 -18.88 -6.63
N PHE A 214 9.56 -17.69 -6.46
CA PHE A 214 10.63 -17.46 -5.49
C PHE A 214 10.18 -17.79 -4.06
N LYS A 215 8.98 -17.35 -3.65
CA LYS A 215 8.42 -17.63 -2.33
C LYS A 215 8.19 -19.12 -2.11
N PHE A 216 7.57 -19.81 -3.07
CA PHE A 216 7.38 -21.26 -2.98
C PHE A 216 8.69 -22.05 -2.97
N ALA A 217 9.75 -21.56 -3.63
CA ALA A 217 11.06 -22.19 -3.57
C ALA A 217 11.69 -22.12 -2.17
N MET A 218 11.34 -21.10 -1.38
CA MET A 218 11.78 -20.94 0.02
C MET A 218 10.93 -21.74 1.02
N ASN A 219 9.67 -22.03 0.68
CA ASN A 219 8.77 -22.81 1.52
C ASN A 219 9.17 -24.30 1.57
N PRO A 220 8.75 -25.04 2.62
CA PRO A 220 9.02 -26.47 2.73
C PRO A 220 8.37 -27.27 1.59
N VAL A 221 8.97 -28.42 1.28
CA VAL A 221 8.39 -29.39 0.35
C VAL A 221 7.25 -30.12 1.04
N CYS A 222 6.16 -30.39 0.33
CA CYS A 222 5.07 -31.19 0.89
C CYS A 222 5.55 -32.61 1.23
N PRO A 223 5.37 -33.09 2.47
CA PRO A 223 5.80 -34.42 2.87
C PRO A 223 4.99 -35.55 2.22
N GLU A 224 3.76 -35.26 1.77
CA GLU A 224 2.86 -36.25 1.17
C GLU A 224 3.12 -36.44 -0.33
N CYS A 225 3.19 -35.35 -1.11
CA CYS A 225 3.30 -35.43 -2.57
C CYS A 225 4.65 -34.95 -3.15
N GLY A 226 5.55 -34.39 -2.33
CA GLY A 226 6.86 -33.91 -2.78
C GLY A 226 6.84 -32.59 -3.57
N GLU A 227 5.66 -31.98 -3.77
CA GLU A 227 5.53 -30.72 -4.50
C GLU A 227 6.01 -29.50 -3.68
N ARG A 228 6.65 -28.54 -4.36
CA ARG A 228 7.08 -27.25 -3.79
C ARG A 228 5.97 -26.20 -3.89
N ARG A 229 4.86 -26.49 -3.21
CA ARG A 229 3.65 -25.66 -3.22
C ARG A 229 3.02 -25.55 -1.83
N ALA A 230 3.87 -25.56 -0.80
CA ALA A 230 3.42 -25.35 0.57
C ALA A 230 3.05 -23.88 0.77
N ARG A 231 1.87 -23.65 1.35
CA ARG A 231 1.39 -22.34 1.77
C ARG A 231 1.44 -22.26 3.29
N GLU A 232 1.85 -21.12 3.81
CA GLU A 232 1.83 -20.86 5.25
C GLU A 232 0.37 -20.72 5.72
N THR A 233 0.02 -21.43 6.79
CA THR A 233 -1.34 -21.41 7.33
C THR A 233 -1.46 -20.29 8.34
N PHE A 234 -2.45 -19.42 8.16
CA PHE A 234 -2.85 -18.45 9.16
C PHE A 234 -4.27 -18.73 9.65
N TYR A 235 -4.56 -18.29 10.88
CA TYR A 235 -5.83 -18.50 11.55
C TYR A 235 -6.46 -17.18 11.99
N GLY A 236 -7.79 -17.18 12.09
CA GLY A 236 -8.59 -16.02 12.44
C GLY A 236 -9.71 -15.80 11.43
N MET A 237 -10.49 -14.75 11.65
CA MET A 237 -11.47 -14.31 10.65
C MET A 237 -10.71 -13.44 9.63
N PRO A 238 -10.52 -13.88 8.36
CA PRO A 238 -9.94 -13.01 7.35
C PRO A 238 -10.91 -11.87 7.08
N SER A 239 -10.56 -10.66 7.52
CA SER A 239 -11.32 -9.44 7.21
C SER A 239 -11.27 -9.10 5.72
N ASP A 240 -10.23 -9.55 5.01
CA ASP A 240 -9.98 -9.27 3.61
C ASP A 240 -9.50 -10.53 2.85
N HIS A 241 -10.45 -11.44 2.60
CA HIS A 241 -10.18 -12.68 1.87
C HIS A 241 -9.67 -12.48 0.44
N MET A 242 -9.89 -11.30 -0.15
CA MET A 242 -9.44 -10.99 -1.50
C MET A 242 -7.95 -10.65 -1.54
N ASN A 243 -7.36 -10.19 -0.43
CA ASN A 243 -5.94 -9.84 -0.33
C ASN A 243 -5.04 -10.98 0.18
N ILE A 244 -5.57 -12.19 0.41
CA ILE A 244 -4.76 -13.33 0.82
C ILE A 244 -3.79 -13.70 -0.32
N PRO A 245 -2.46 -13.63 -0.11
CA PRO A 245 -1.50 -13.92 -1.15
C PRO A 245 -1.46 -15.43 -1.49
N PRO A 246 -0.98 -15.82 -2.68
CA PRO A 246 -1.03 -17.21 -3.13
C PRO A 246 -0.23 -18.22 -2.28
N TRP A 247 0.78 -17.74 -1.53
CA TRP A 247 1.60 -18.55 -0.63
C TRP A 247 1.03 -18.67 0.79
N GLU A 248 -0.17 -18.14 1.05
CA GLU A 248 -0.86 -18.24 2.33
C GLU A 248 -2.15 -19.05 2.22
N TYR A 249 -2.55 -19.65 3.32
CA TYR A 249 -3.75 -20.46 3.44
C TYR A 249 -4.54 -20.06 4.70
N ALA A 250 -5.79 -19.62 4.52
CA ALA A 250 -6.70 -19.42 5.63
C ALA A 250 -7.15 -20.76 6.21
N GLY A 251 -6.55 -21.16 7.34
CA GLY A 251 -6.81 -22.41 8.05
C GLY A 251 -8.17 -22.49 8.74
N GLY A 252 -8.83 -21.34 8.91
CA GLY A 252 -10.12 -21.18 9.58
C GLY A 252 -10.04 -20.24 10.79
N CYS A 253 -11.15 -20.13 11.53
CA CYS A 253 -11.25 -19.19 12.65
C CYS A 253 -10.51 -19.62 13.92
N CYS A 254 -10.32 -20.92 14.13
CA CYS A 254 -9.69 -21.48 15.33
C CYS A 254 -8.29 -21.98 15.00
N ALA A 255 -7.29 -21.56 15.78
CA ALA A 255 -5.92 -22.03 15.64
C ALA A 255 -5.82 -23.54 15.83
N THR A 256 -5.12 -24.19 14.91
CA THR A 256 -4.69 -25.58 15.02
C THR A 256 -3.16 -25.65 14.87
N ALA A 257 -2.57 -26.84 14.94
CA ALA A 257 -1.11 -26.98 15.00
C ALA A 257 -0.43 -26.97 13.62
N GLU A 258 -1.21 -27.11 12.55
CA GLU A 258 -0.71 -27.18 11.18
C GLU A 258 -0.24 -25.81 10.71
N GLU A 259 1.06 -25.69 10.43
CA GLU A 259 1.68 -24.45 9.97
C GLU A 259 1.65 -24.35 8.44
N TRP A 260 1.46 -25.48 7.73
CA TRP A 260 1.57 -25.55 6.28
C TRP A 260 0.40 -26.27 5.63
N CYS A 261 0.06 -25.87 4.41
CA CYS A 261 -0.95 -26.51 3.57
C CYS A 261 -0.48 -26.59 2.12
N CYS A 262 -0.41 -27.80 1.55
CA CYS A 262 -0.04 -27.98 0.16
C CYS A 262 -1.16 -27.49 -0.77
N SER A 263 -0.86 -26.65 -1.76
CA SER A 263 -1.87 -26.19 -2.72
C SER A 263 -2.26 -27.23 -3.78
N ILE A 264 -1.54 -28.37 -3.84
CA ILE A 264 -1.77 -29.44 -4.83
C ILE A 264 -2.61 -30.58 -4.23
N CYS A 265 -2.14 -31.19 -3.15
CA CYS A 265 -2.82 -32.33 -2.51
C CYS A 265 -3.65 -31.95 -1.28
N TYR A 266 -3.61 -30.67 -0.85
CA TYR A 266 -4.32 -30.16 0.33
C TYR A 266 -3.94 -30.82 1.66
N HIS A 267 -2.83 -31.56 1.71
CA HIS A 267 -2.25 -32.06 2.95
C HIS A 267 -1.82 -30.89 3.83
N ARG A 268 -2.10 -30.99 5.14
CA ARG A 268 -1.77 -29.99 6.16
C ARG A 268 -0.84 -30.61 7.20
N TRP A 269 0.20 -29.89 7.59
CA TRP A 269 1.22 -30.36 8.55
C TRP A 269 1.88 -29.22 9.30
#